data_AF-A0A3R8S153-F1
#
_entry.id   AF-A0A3R8S153-F1
#
_cell.length_a   1.000
_cell.length_b   1.000
_cell.length_c   1.000
_cell.angle_alpha   90.00
_cell.angle_beta   90.00
_cell.angle_gamma   90.00
#
_symmetry.space_group_name_H-M   'P 1'
#
loop_
_entity.id
_entity.type
_entity.pdbx_description
1 polymer ?
#
loop_
_entity_poly.entity_id
_entity_poly.type
_entity_poly.pdbx_seq_one_letter_code
_entity_poly.pdbx_strand_id
1 'polypeptide(L)'
;QIDSLEVSYATLVTAMEEGLERGREEGREEGLERGREEGREEGLMYSARNLLLAGFDVAVISNSLNLSLEQVLQLQSELNANS
;
A
#
# COMPACT_ATOMS: atom_id res chain seq x y z
N GLN A 1 -25.80 -45.41 -12.86
CA GLN A 1 -25.29 -44.21 -13.57
C GLN A 1 -25.57 -42.89 -12.84
N ILE A 2 -26.26 -42.92 -11.68
CA ILE A 2 -26.53 -41.73 -10.85
C ILE A 2 -25.22 -41.19 -10.22
N ASP A 3 -24.30 -42.08 -9.83
CA ASP A 3 -23.04 -41.73 -9.15
C ASP A 3 -22.12 -40.79 -9.95
N SER A 4 -22.15 -40.80 -11.29
CA SER A 4 -21.26 -39.92 -12.08
C SER A 4 -21.72 -38.45 -12.13
N LEU A 5 -23.03 -38.22 -12.00
CA LEU A 5 -23.62 -36.87 -12.01
C LEU A 5 -23.41 -36.18 -10.67
N GLU A 6 -23.51 -36.93 -9.57
CA GLU A 6 -23.30 -36.42 -8.21
C GLU A 6 -21.84 -36.03 -7.96
N VAL A 7 -20.88 -36.86 -8.42
CA VAL A 7 -19.45 -36.56 -8.37
C VAL A 7 -19.11 -35.32 -9.20
N SER A 8 -19.72 -35.16 -10.38
CA SER A 8 -19.52 -33.98 -11.23
C SER A 8 -20.04 -32.70 -10.58
N TYR A 9 -21.18 -32.75 -9.89
CA TYR A 9 -21.75 -31.59 -9.22
C TYR A 9 -20.92 -31.20 -7.99
N ALA A 10 -20.54 -32.18 -7.16
CA ALA A 10 -19.68 -31.94 -6.00
C ALA A 10 -18.36 -31.27 -6.39
N THR A 11 -17.73 -31.73 -7.48
CA THR A 11 -16.46 -31.17 -7.97
C THR A 11 -16.62 -29.71 -8.42
N LEU A 12 -17.73 -29.37 -9.10
CA LEU A 12 -18.01 -28.00 -9.53
C LEU A 12 -18.28 -27.06 -8.36
N VAL A 13 -19.02 -27.52 -7.35
CA VAL A 13 -19.30 -26.72 -6.15
C VAL A 13 -18.02 -26.44 -5.40
N THR A 14 -17.18 -27.46 -5.16
CA THR A 14 -15.88 -27.28 -4.48
C THR A 14 -14.98 -26.32 -5.25
N ALA A 15 -14.87 -26.46 -6.57
CA ALA A 15 -14.05 -25.56 -7.38
C ALA A 15 -14.55 -24.10 -7.31
N MET A 16 -15.87 -23.89 -7.25
CA MET A 16 -16.46 -22.56 -7.11
C MET A 16 -16.22 -21.97 -5.72
N GLU A 17 -16.38 -22.76 -4.66
CA GLU A 17 -16.09 -22.36 -3.28
C GLU A 17 -14.62 -22.00 -3.10
N GLU A 18 -13.70 -22.83 -3.60
CA GLU A 18 -12.26 -22.55 -3.60
C GLU A 18 -11.90 -21.29 -4.41
N GLY A 19 -12.58 -21.05 -5.52
CA GLY A 19 -12.38 -19.83 -6.31
C GLY A 19 -12.83 -18.58 -5.56
N LEU A 20 -13.98 -18.65 -4.88
CA LEU A 20 -14.48 -17.55 -4.05
C LEU A 20 -13.61 -17.29 -2.82
N GLU A 21 -13.13 -18.35 -2.17
CA GLU A 21 -12.27 -18.21 -1.00
C GLU A 21 -10.92 -17.60 -1.38
N ARG A 22 -10.27 -18.10 -2.44
CA ARG A 22 -9.04 -17.51 -2.98
C ARG A 22 -9.22 -16.05 -3.36
N GLY A 23 -10.28 -15.71 -4.08
CA GLY A 23 -10.53 -14.31 -4.46
C GLY A 23 -10.75 -13.39 -3.25
N ARG A 24 -11.33 -13.89 -2.15
CA ARG A 24 -11.46 -13.12 -0.90
C ARG A 24 -10.13 -12.97 -0.17
N GLU A 25 -9.35 -14.03 -0.10
CA GLU A 25 -8.03 -14.04 0.54
C GLU A 25 -7.08 -13.09 -0.19
N GLU A 26 -6.92 -13.25 -1.51
CA GLU A 26 -6.09 -12.40 -2.37
C GLU A 26 -6.52 -10.93 -2.25
N GLY A 27 -7.82 -10.63 -2.38
CA GLY A 27 -8.31 -9.25 -2.26
C GLY A 27 -8.07 -8.62 -0.89
N ARG A 28 -8.10 -9.43 0.19
CA ARG A 28 -7.80 -8.96 1.55
C ARG A 28 -6.29 -8.72 1.73
N GLU A 29 -5.45 -9.63 1.26
CA GLU A 29 -3.99 -9.49 1.35
C GLU A 29 -3.51 -8.27 0.55
N GLU A 30 -3.92 -8.13 -0.70
CA GLU A 30 -3.56 -6.98 -1.53
C GLU A 30 -4.04 -5.66 -0.92
N GLY A 31 -5.26 -5.62 -0.36
CA GLY A 31 -5.79 -4.44 0.29
C GLY A 31 -5.01 -4.04 1.55
N LEU A 32 -4.56 -5.02 2.34
CA LEU A 32 -3.75 -4.78 3.52
C LEU A 32 -2.34 -4.30 3.16
N GLU A 33 -1.72 -4.91 2.14
CA GLU A 33 -0.38 -4.54 1.68
C GLU A 33 -0.37 -3.11 1.13
N ARG A 34 -1.28 -2.79 0.19
CA ARG A 34 -1.40 -1.44 -0.38
C ARG A 34 -1.69 -0.40 0.70
N GLY A 35 -2.65 -0.67 1.58
CA GLY A 35 -2.99 0.29 2.65
C GLY A 35 -1.83 0.53 3.63
N ARG A 36 -0.99 -0.48 3.88
CA ARG A 36 0.21 -0.33 4.71
C ARG A 36 1.29 0.48 4.00
N GLU A 37 1.50 0.25 2.71
CA GLU A 37 2.48 0.98 1.90
C GLU A 37 2.09 2.45 1.73
N GLU A 38 0.85 2.72 1.29
CA GLU A 38 0.30 4.07 1.13
C GLU A 38 0.35 4.84 2.45
N GLY A 39 -0.13 4.26 3.55
CA GLY A 39 -0.12 4.92 4.85
C GLY A 39 1.29 5.20 5.38
N ARG A 40 2.28 4.36 5.04
CA ARG A 40 3.68 4.61 5.38
C ARG A 40 4.23 5.78 4.56
N GLU A 41 3.99 5.80 3.25
CA GLU A 41 4.47 6.87 2.37
C GLU A 41 3.84 8.22 2.75
N GLU A 42 2.53 8.28 2.93
CA GLU A 42 1.81 9.48 3.37
C GLU A 42 2.35 10.00 4.70
N GLY A 43 2.57 9.11 5.67
CA GLY A 43 3.12 9.46 6.99
C GLY A 43 4.54 10.03 6.91
N LEU A 44 5.40 9.49 6.04
CA LEU A 44 6.75 10.00 5.81
C LEU A 44 6.70 11.38 5.17
N MET A 45 5.87 11.59 4.15
CA MET A 45 5.73 12.86 3.45
C MET A 45 5.13 13.95 4.36
N TYR A 46 4.13 13.61 5.17
CA TYR A 46 3.57 14.50 6.17
C TYR A 46 4.63 14.93 7.19
N SER A 47 5.43 13.98 7.69
CA SER A 47 6.50 14.25 8.65
C SER A 47 7.59 15.14 8.03
N ALA A 48 8.03 14.82 6.81
CA ALA A 48 9.03 15.61 6.08
C ALA A 48 8.56 17.05 5.87
N ARG A 49 7.30 17.24 5.46
CA ARG A 49 6.68 18.56 5.28
C ARG A 49 6.73 19.38 6.57
N ASN A 50 6.30 18.79 7.69
CA ASN A 50 6.27 19.49 8.98
C ASN A 50 7.67 19.86 9.46
N LEU A 51 8.66 18.98 9.26
CA LEU A 51 10.05 19.28 9.61
C LEU A 51 10.63 20.40 8.75
N LEU A 52 10.34 20.42 7.44
CA LEU A 52 10.75 21.52 6.56
C LEU A 52 10.13 22.85 7.00
N LEU A 53 8.83 22.87 7.31
CA LEU A 53 8.14 24.05 7.83
C LEU A 53 8.67 24.52 9.19
N ALA A 54 9.15 23.59 10.02
CA ALA A 54 9.82 23.88 11.28
C ALA A 54 11.28 24.35 11.10
N GLY A 55 11.80 24.41 9.87
CA GLY A 55 13.13 24.93 9.54
C GLY A 55 14.26 23.92 9.69
N PHE A 56 13.97 22.61 9.74
CA PHE A 56 15.00 21.58 9.75
C PHE A 56 15.70 21.46 8.39
N ASP A 57 16.99 21.12 8.45
CA ASP A 57 17.81 20.92 7.25
C ASP A 57 17.39 19.69 6.44
N VAL A 58 17.44 19.82 5.11
CA VAL A 58 17.03 18.79 4.15
C VAL A 58 17.81 17.49 4.35
N ALA A 59 19.12 17.56 4.60
CA ALA A 59 19.95 16.36 4.79
C ALA A 59 19.62 15.67 6.12
N VAL A 60 19.28 16.42 7.16
CA VAL A 60 18.82 15.85 8.45
C VAL A 60 17.49 15.12 8.26
N ILE A 61 16.54 15.71 7.54
CA ILE A 61 15.23 15.11 7.28
C ILE A 61 15.37 13.84 6.44
N SER A 62 16.15 13.90 5.35
CA SER A 62 16.42 12.76 4.47
C SER A 62 16.97 11.56 5.26
N ASN A 63 17.99 11.78 6.09
CA ASN A 63 18.57 10.72 6.91
C ASN A 63 17.60 10.22 8.00
N SER A 64 16.85 11.11 8.64
CA SER A 64 15.96 10.74 9.77
C SER A 64 14.75 9.92 9.33
N LEU A 65 14.20 10.24 8.15
CA LEU A 65 13.01 9.59 7.60
C LEU A 65 13.34 8.51 6.56
N ASN A 66 14.63 8.29 6.30
CA ASN A 66 15.11 7.38 5.27
C ASN A 66 14.49 7.68 3.89
N LEU A 67 14.37 8.97 3.57
CA LEU A 67 13.94 9.49 2.27
C LEU A 67 15.16 9.89 1.46
N SER A 68 15.06 9.84 0.14
CA SER A 68 16.13 10.38 -0.71
C SER A 68 16.23 11.90 -0.55
N LEU A 69 17.44 12.44 -0.74
CA LEU A 69 17.64 13.89 -0.71
C LEU A 69 16.79 14.59 -1.78
N GLU A 70 16.66 13.96 -2.95
CA GLU A 70 15.84 14.45 -4.06
C GLU A 70 14.36 14.60 -3.66
N GLN A 71 13.78 13.60 -3.00
CA GLN A 71 12.37 13.67 -2.54
C GLN A 71 12.16 14.83 -1.57
N VAL A 72 13.08 15.05 -0.63
CA VAL A 72 12.94 16.14 0.35
C VAL A 72 13.15 17.51 -0.31
N LEU A 73 14.09 17.62 -1.26
CA LEU A 73 14.30 18.85 -2.04
C LEU A 73 13.10 19.20 -2.91
N GLN A 74 12.52 18.21 -3.57
CA GLN A 74 11.31 18.38 -4.38
C GLN A 74 10.16 18.90 -3.51
N LEU A 75 9.94 18.28 -2.36
CA LEU A 75 8.92 18.73 -1.39
C LEU A 75 9.17 20.16 -0.89
N GLN A 76 10.43 20.52 -0.61
CA GLN A 76 10.80 21.88 -0.21
C GLN A 76 10.50 22.90 -1.33
N SER A 77 10.83 22.56 -2.58
CA SER A 77 10.51 23.39 -3.74
C SER A 77 9.01 23.60 -3.90
N GLU A 78 8.21 22.54 -3.72
CA GLU A 78 6.74 22.62 -3.78
C GLU A 78 6.16 23.51 -2.68
N LEU A 79 6.70 23.44 -1.45
CA LEU A 79 6.28 24.30 -0.35
C LEU A 79 6.58 25.78 -0.64
N ASN A 80 7.77 26.07 -1.17
CA ASN A 80 8.18 27.42 -1.50
C ASN A 80 7.40 28.01 -2.69
N ALA A 81 7.01 27.18 -3.66
CA ALA A 81 6.21 27.60 -4.81
C ALA A 81 4.74 27.90 -4.46
N ASN A 82 4.24 27.33 -3.36
CA ASN A 82 2.86 27.50 -2.87
C ASN A 82 2.75 28.51 -1.72
N SER A 83 3.85 29.19 -1.35
CA SER A 83 3.94 30.24 -0.34
C SER A 83 3.87 31.62 -0.98
#